data_AF-A0A3D0HRJ0-F1
#
_entry.id   AF-A0A3D0HRJ0-F1
#
_cell.length_a   1.000
_cell.length_b   1.000
_cell.length_c   1.000
_cell.angle_alpha   90.00
_cell.angle_beta   90.00
_cell.angle_gamma   90.00
#
_symmetry.space_group_name_H-M   'P 1'
#
loop_
_entity.id
_entity.type
_entity.pdbx_description
1 polymer ?
#
loop_
_entity_poly.entity_id
_entity_poly.type
_entity_poly.pdbx_seq_one_letter_code
_entity_poly.pdbx_strand_id
1 'polypeptide(L)'
;MNTKRIWIVSLHSLAMFLLSWIMLFLLLNLMMAVFSFSIGIPMELHFHRSYFLIPPSSWTADIVKLLFISPQVVSFSYAAGCLLVLYYVNQYSGLLKLFFIWGFVHGWAGCFGGMVAGMLTNTGFGYAADWMYLFDTMKLFLSLLSMVFLLLGGFMISRSFQMSANICFSEIKEDMFPRFIFFQVTVVVVAGTVIQLFMRIPAPVGLQLVLPANVVMLLPVILKGRGFNDLQFDESVRDFHLHCQLLIATCIILAIARLIFGYGVRVGGA
;
A
#
# COMPACT_ATOMS: atom_id res chain seq x y z
N MET A 1 -7.77 -8.48 -28.07
CA MET A 1 -7.56 -7.24 -27.28
C MET A 1 -6.56 -6.31 -27.98
N ASN A 2 -6.90 -5.02 -28.16
CA ASN A 2 -5.96 -4.03 -28.69
C ASN A 2 -4.85 -3.78 -27.65
N THR A 3 -3.59 -4.13 -27.98
CA THR A 3 -2.42 -4.00 -27.11
C THR A 3 -2.30 -2.59 -26.50
N LYS A 4 -2.71 -1.56 -27.25
CA LYS A 4 -2.72 -0.16 -26.77
C LYS A 4 -3.61 0.03 -25.55
N ARG A 5 -4.83 -0.53 -25.54
CA ARG A 5 -5.78 -0.35 -24.42
C ARG A 5 -5.25 -0.95 -23.13
N ILE A 6 -4.64 -2.14 -23.19
CA ILE A 6 -4.05 -2.83 -22.04
C ILE A 6 -3.00 -1.96 -21.35
N TRP A 7 -2.08 -1.41 -22.14
CA TRP A 7 -1.02 -0.56 -21.60
C TRP A 7 -1.56 0.72 -20.97
N ILE A 8 -2.63 1.30 -21.54
CA ILE A 8 -3.30 2.45 -20.92
C ILE A 8 -3.88 2.07 -19.55
N VAL A 9 -4.51 0.90 -19.42
CA VAL A 9 -5.01 0.39 -18.13
C VAL A 9 -3.87 0.23 -17.12
N SER A 10 -2.75 -0.38 -17.55
CA SER A 10 -1.56 -0.54 -16.70
C SER A 10 -1.03 0.79 -16.22
N LEU A 11 -0.95 1.81 -17.09
CA LEU A 11 -0.45 3.13 -16.72
C LEU A 11 -1.39 3.85 -15.73
N HIS A 12 -2.71 3.78 -15.93
CA HIS A 12 -3.66 4.35 -14.97
C HIS A 12 -3.65 3.61 -13.64
N SER A 13 -3.58 2.28 -13.68
CA SER A 13 -3.46 1.45 -12.48
C SER A 13 -2.17 1.75 -11.73
N LEU A 14 -1.04 1.94 -12.43
CA LEU A 14 0.24 2.36 -11.83
C LEU A 14 0.15 3.75 -11.20
N ALA A 15 -0.49 4.71 -11.88
CA ALA A 15 -0.69 6.04 -11.32
C ALA A 15 -1.51 6.00 -10.02
N MET A 16 -2.59 5.23 -10.01
CA MET A 16 -3.43 5.06 -8.82
C MET A 16 -2.74 4.25 -7.71
N PHE A 17 -1.91 3.27 -8.07
CA PHE A 17 -1.03 2.56 -7.15
C PHE A 17 -0.09 3.53 -6.43
N LEU A 18 0.56 4.43 -7.17
CA LEU A 18 1.51 5.38 -6.60
C LEU A 18 0.82 6.46 -5.76
N LEU A 19 -0.31 6.99 -6.23
CA LEU A 19 -1.09 7.98 -5.48
C LEU A 19 -1.63 7.42 -4.16
N SER A 20 -2.21 6.23 -4.18
CA SER A 20 -2.73 5.59 -2.96
C SER A 20 -1.63 5.24 -1.97
N TRP A 21 -0.43 4.90 -2.45
CA TRP A 21 0.74 4.73 -1.60
C TRP A 21 1.23 6.04 -0.97
N ILE A 22 1.34 7.12 -1.76
CA ILE A 22 1.70 8.44 -1.22
C ILE A 22 0.70 8.89 -0.17
N MET A 23 -0.59 8.68 -0.40
CA MET A 23 -1.63 9.00 0.58
C MET A 23 -1.40 8.25 1.90
N LEU A 24 -1.16 6.94 1.85
CA LEU A 24 -0.83 6.16 3.05
C LEU A 24 0.44 6.67 3.72
N PHE A 25 1.49 6.96 2.94
CA PHE A 25 2.75 7.51 3.47
C PHE A 25 2.53 8.84 4.20
N LEU A 26 1.73 9.76 3.64
CA LEU A 26 1.41 11.03 4.27
C LEU A 26 0.60 10.83 5.56
N LEU A 27 -0.39 9.94 5.55
CA LEU A 27 -1.18 9.62 6.74
C LEU A 27 -0.32 9.04 7.86
N LEU A 28 0.60 8.13 7.53
CA LEU A 28 1.53 7.55 8.50
C LEU A 28 2.42 8.63 9.13
N ASN A 29 3.04 9.48 8.31
CA ASN A 29 3.89 10.56 8.82
C ASN A 29 3.11 11.60 9.61
N LEU A 30 1.89 11.94 9.20
CA LEU A 30 1.01 12.84 9.92
C LEU A 30 0.66 12.29 11.32
N MET A 31 0.29 11.02 11.40
CA MET A 31 -0.04 10.40 12.70
C MET A 31 1.17 10.33 13.62
N MET A 32 2.34 10.00 13.07
CA MET A 32 3.60 10.00 13.82
C MET A 32 3.97 11.40 14.32
N ALA A 33 3.80 12.43 13.48
CA ALA A 33 3.97 13.83 13.85
C ALA A 33 3.03 14.24 15.00
N VAL A 34 1.75 13.87 14.93
CA VAL A 34 0.76 14.14 15.98
C VAL A 34 1.15 13.47 17.29
N PHE A 35 1.53 12.18 17.27
CA PHE A 35 1.96 11.50 18.49
C PHE A 35 3.24 12.10 19.07
N SER A 36 4.24 12.36 18.23
CA SER A 36 5.48 12.99 18.67
C SER A 36 5.23 14.34 19.33
N PHE A 37 4.39 15.18 18.72
CA PHE A 37 3.98 16.47 19.26
C PHE A 37 3.25 16.33 20.60
N SER A 38 2.30 15.38 20.70
CA SER A 38 1.51 15.18 21.93
C SER A 38 2.34 14.73 23.13
N ILE A 39 3.45 14.03 22.89
CA ILE A 39 4.37 13.53 23.93
C ILE A 39 5.52 14.52 24.17
N GLY A 40 5.65 15.58 23.36
CA GLY A 40 6.76 16.53 23.45
C GLY A 40 8.10 15.98 22.96
N ILE A 41 8.07 15.00 22.04
CA ILE A 41 9.27 14.40 21.45
C ILE A 41 9.59 15.13 20.15
N PRO A 42 10.78 15.73 20.00
CA PRO A 42 11.23 16.27 18.71
C PRO A 42 11.47 15.14 17.71
N MET A 43 11.01 15.32 16.48
CA MET A 43 11.07 14.32 15.41
C MET A 43 11.51 14.93 14.08
N GLU A 44 12.25 14.15 13.30
CA GLU A 44 12.62 14.48 11.94
C GLU A 44 12.09 13.41 10.97
N LEU A 45 11.20 13.82 10.07
CA LEU A 45 10.52 12.94 9.12
C LEU A 45 11.28 12.92 7.79
N HIS A 46 11.76 11.75 7.38
CA HIS A 46 12.31 11.54 6.04
C HIS A 46 11.54 10.47 5.27
N PHE A 47 11.78 10.43 3.96
CA PHE A 47 11.18 9.41 3.10
C PHE A 47 11.66 8.00 3.45
N HIS A 48 12.92 7.85 3.88
CA HIS A 48 13.55 6.57 4.18
C HIS A 48 13.41 6.13 5.64
N ARG A 49 13.24 7.06 6.59
CA ARG A 49 13.07 6.76 8.01
C ARG A 49 12.59 7.99 8.79
N SER A 50 11.84 7.79 9.86
CA SER A 50 11.58 8.84 10.84
C SER A 50 12.55 8.73 12.03
N TYR A 51 13.13 9.85 12.45
CA TYR A 51 14.06 9.94 13.57
C TYR A 51 13.38 10.62 14.76
N PHE A 52 13.47 10.00 15.93
CA PHE A 52 13.03 10.59 17.20
C PHE A 52 14.27 11.12 17.92
N LEU A 53 14.31 12.42 18.18
CA LEU A 53 15.48 13.14 18.68
C LEU A 53 15.51 13.16 20.22
N ILE A 54 15.38 11.98 20.84
CA ILE A 54 15.43 11.79 22.29
C ILE A 54 16.59 10.89 22.72
N PRO A 55 17.18 11.12 23.91
CA PRO A 55 18.30 10.31 24.37
C PRO A 55 17.85 8.88 24.72
N PRO A 56 18.76 7.89 24.68
CA PRO A 56 18.44 6.47 24.99
C PRO A 56 17.76 6.25 26.34
N SER A 57 18.08 7.07 27.35
CA SER A 57 17.51 6.99 28.69
C SER A 57 16.05 7.46 28.80
N SER A 58 15.56 8.21 27.80
CA SER A 58 14.20 8.76 27.79
C SER A 58 13.18 7.82 27.13
N TRP A 59 13.61 6.69 26.60
CA TRP A 59 12.70 5.70 26.03
C TRP A 59 11.96 4.94 27.14
N THR A 60 10.65 5.04 27.13
CA THR A 60 9.76 4.23 27.97
C THR A 60 8.99 3.23 27.11
N ALA A 61 8.54 2.14 27.73
CA ALA A 61 7.78 1.12 27.02
C ALA A 61 6.51 1.68 26.36
N ASP A 62 5.87 2.66 26.98
CA ASP A 62 4.64 3.26 26.46
C ASP A 62 4.90 4.12 25.22
N ILE A 63 5.98 4.91 25.23
CA ILE A 63 6.43 5.69 24.06
C ILE A 63 6.75 4.76 22.90
N VAL A 64 7.50 3.68 23.16
CA VAL A 64 7.86 2.70 22.12
C VAL A 64 6.61 2.05 21.53
N LYS A 65 5.71 1.53 22.37
CA LYS A 65 4.47 0.90 21.90
C LYS A 65 3.66 1.89 21.05
N LEU A 66 3.46 3.11 21.53
CA LEU A 66 2.67 4.12 20.83
C LEU A 66 3.26 4.46 19.45
N LEU A 67 4.57 4.72 19.37
CA LEU A 67 5.22 5.13 18.13
C LEU A 67 5.41 3.98 17.13
N PHE A 68 5.63 2.75 17.60
CA PHE A 68 5.98 1.63 16.73
C PHE A 68 4.83 0.68 16.42
N ILE A 69 3.70 0.75 17.14
CA ILE A 69 2.44 0.05 16.83
C ILE A 69 1.49 0.94 16.01
N SER A 70 1.57 2.27 16.16
CA SER A 70 0.68 3.17 15.43
C SER A 70 0.73 3.04 13.90
N PRO A 71 1.87 2.76 13.24
CA PRO A 71 1.88 2.57 11.80
C PRO A 71 0.98 1.41 11.34
N GLN A 72 0.91 0.31 12.11
CA GLN A 72 0.06 -0.85 11.80
C GLN A 72 -1.41 -0.49 11.95
N VAL A 73 -1.76 0.21 13.04
CA VAL A 73 -3.13 0.68 13.28
C VAL A 73 -3.59 1.60 12.15
N VAL A 74 -2.78 2.61 11.79
CA VAL A 74 -3.10 3.55 10.71
C VAL A 74 -3.23 2.84 9.36
N SER A 75 -2.33 1.90 9.06
CA SER A 75 -2.38 1.12 7.81
C SER A 75 -3.64 0.25 7.73
N PHE A 76 -4.02 -0.39 8.85
CA PHE A 76 -5.25 -1.17 8.95
C PHE A 76 -6.50 -0.29 8.79
N SER A 77 -6.55 0.86 9.47
CA SER A 77 -7.66 1.82 9.34
C SER A 77 -7.78 2.36 7.92
N TYR A 78 -6.66 2.65 7.25
CA TYR A 78 -6.65 3.07 5.85
C TYR A 78 -7.18 1.97 4.93
N ALA A 79 -6.77 0.72 5.14
CA ALA A 79 -7.28 -0.42 4.37
C ALA A 79 -8.78 -0.60 4.57
N ALA A 80 -9.25 -0.58 5.83
CA ALA A 80 -10.67 -0.70 6.16
C ALA A 80 -11.49 0.43 5.52
N GLY A 81 -11.01 1.68 5.59
CA GLY A 81 -11.65 2.83 4.93
C GLY A 81 -11.74 2.66 3.42
N CYS A 82 -10.64 2.23 2.77
CA CYS A 82 -10.64 1.94 1.34
C CYS A 82 -11.62 0.81 0.97
N LEU A 83 -11.70 -0.25 1.78
CA LEU A 83 -12.62 -1.37 1.54
C LEU A 83 -14.08 -0.94 1.67
N LEU A 84 -14.41 -0.11 2.67
CA LEU A 84 -15.76 0.44 2.85
C LEU A 84 -16.18 1.28 1.66
N VAL A 85 -15.31 2.20 1.20
CA VAL A 85 -15.62 3.01 0.01
C VAL A 85 -15.74 2.11 -1.22
N LEU A 86 -14.85 1.12 -1.37
CA LEU A 86 -14.86 0.19 -2.48
C LEU A 86 -16.17 -0.60 -2.58
N TYR A 87 -16.79 -0.98 -1.45
CA TYR A 87 -18.09 -1.64 -1.45
C TYR A 87 -19.15 -0.84 -2.21
N TYR A 88 -19.17 0.49 -2.05
CA TYR A 88 -20.09 1.38 -2.77
C TYR A 88 -19.64 1.68 -4.20
N VAL A 89 -18.32 1.88 -4.42
CA VAL A 89 -17.83 2.28 -5.75
C VAL A 89 -17.63 1.11 -6.72
N ASN A 90 -17.78 -0.14 -6.28
CA ASN A 90 -17.44 -1.32 -7.09
C ASN A 90 -18.30 -1.47 -8.35
N GLN A 91 -19.52 -0.91 -8.35
CA GLN A 91 -20.43 -0.95 -9.49
C GLN A 91 -20.11 0.15 -10.53
N TYR A 92 -19.52 1.26 -10.10
CA TYR A 92 -19.17 2.36 -10.98
C TYR A 92 -17.94 2.04 -11.79
N SER A 93 -17.64 2.83 -12.80
CA SER A 93 -16.65 2.52 -13.81
C SER A 93 -15.58 3.62 -13.94
N GLY A 94 -15.38 4.36 -12.85
CA GLY A 94 -14.39 5.42 -12.73
C GLY A 94 -13.02 4.94 -12.25
N LEU A 95 -11.97 5.65 -12.66
CA LEU A 95 -10.57 5.39 -12.28
C LEU A 95 -10.33 5.46 -10.77
N LEU A 96 -11.15 6.23 -10.04
CA LEU A 96 -11.07 6.32 -8.58
C LEU A 96 -11.28 4.96 -7.90
N LYS A 97 -11.97 4.02 -8.53
CA LYS A 97 -12.07 2.63 -8.04
C LYS A 97 -10.67 2.00 -7.87
N LEU A 98 -9.77 2.22 -8.83
CA LEU A 98 -8.40 1.69 -8.77
C LEU A 98 -7.62 2.30 -7.60
N PHE A 99 -7.86 3.58 -7.28
CA PHE A 99 -7.24 4.22 -6.12
C PHE A 99 -7.61 3.49 -4.82
N PHE A 100 -8.89 3.16 -4.62
CA PHE A 100 -9.34 2.45 -3.42
C PHE A 100 -8.92 0.97 -3.40
N ILE A 101 -8.90 0.30 -4.55
CA ILE A 101 -8.37 -1.07 -4.65
C ILE A 101 -6.90 -1.08 -4.22
N TRP A 102 -6.07 -0.19 -4.78
CA TRP A 102 -4.67 -0.11 -4.40
C TRP A 102 -4.45 0.44 -3.00
N GLY A 103 -5.30 1.34 -2.53
CA GLY A 103 -5.29 1.83 -1.15
C GLY A 103 -5.52 0.71 -0.13
N PHE A 104 -6.47 -0.19 -0.40
CA PHE A 104 -6.65 -1.40 0.39
C PHE A 104 -5.39 -2.27 0.38
N VAL A 105 -4.80 -2.51 -0.80
CA VAL A 105 -3.57 -3.31 -0.92
C VAL A 105 -2.43 -2.72 -0.08
N HIS A 106 -2.15 -1.42 -0.22
CA HIS A 106 -1.08 -0.76 0.53
C HIS A 106 -1.33 -0.74 2.04
N GLY A 107 -2.56 -0.45 2.48
CA GLY A 107 -2.88 -0.43 3.91
C GLY A 107 -2.82 -1.83 4.52
N TRP A 108 -3.33 -2.84 3.82
CA TRP A 108 -3.36 -4.21 4.31
C TRP A 108 -1.96 -4.82 4.36
N ALA A 109 -1.17 -4.64 3.30
CA ALA A 109 0.23 -5.04 3.27
C ALA A 109 1.10 -4.22 4.23
N GLY A 110 0.81 -2.92 4.39
CA GLY A 110 1.48 -2.06 5.37
C GLY A 110 1.28 -2.53 6.81
N CYS A 111 0.07 -3.00 7.14
CA CYS A 111 -0.23 -3.59 8.44
C CYS A 111 0.42 -4.96 8.60
N PHE A 112 -0.06 -5.97 7.87
CA PHE A 112 0.34 -7.36 8.09
C PHE A 112 1.73 -7.68 7.54
N GLY A 113 2.10 -7.13 6.39
CA GLY A 113 3.46 -7.21 5.87
C GLY A 113 4.46 -6.45 6.74
N GLY A 114 4.05 -5.30 7.30
CA GLY A 114 4.83 -4.57 8.30
C GLY A 114 5.07 -5.36 9.58
N MET A 115 4.06 -6.09 10.06
CA MET A 115 4.19 -6.99 11.21
C MET A 115 5.16 -8.14 10.92
N VAL A 116 5.01 -8.83 9.78
CA VAL A 116 5.93 -9.92 9.35
C VAL A 116 7.37 -9.41 9.24
N ALA A 117 7.60 -8.36 8.44
CA ALA A 117 8.93 -7.82 8.23
C ALA A 117 9.53 -7.30 9.53
N GLY A 118 8.72 -6.64 10.37
CA GLY A 118 9.16 -6.09 11.64
C GLY A 118 9.62 -7.16 12.61
N MET A 119 8.80 -8.19 12.85
CA MET A 119 9.13 -9.30 13.75
C MET A 119 10.35 -10.12 13.29
N LEU A 120 10.54 -10.29 11.98
CA LEU A 120 11.69 -11.02 11.44
C LEU A 120 13.01 -10.23 11.52
N THR A 121 12.94 -8.90 11.60
CA THR A 121 14.13 -8.03 11.56
C THR A 121 14.36 -7.23 12.83
N ASN A 122 13.49 -7.37 13.85
CA ASN A 122 13.45 -6.54 15.06
C ASN A 122 13.43 -5.03 14.72
N THR A 123 12.70 -4.65 13.67
CA THR A 123 12.48 -3.24 13.29
C THR A 123 11.00 -2.91 13.32
N GLY A 124 10.64 -1.63 13.41
CA GLY A 124 9.23 -1.22 13.38
C GLY A 124 8.42 -1.91 14.49
N PHE A 125 7.38 -2.66 14.10
CA PHE A 125 6.57 -3.47 15.01
C PHE A 125 7.38 -4.50 15.80
N GLY A 126 8.44 -5.09 15.22
CA GLY A 126 9.29 -6.05 15.93
C GLY A 126 10.01 -5.40 17.12
N TYR A 127 10.41 -4.15 16.99
CA TYR A 127 10.98 -3.39 18.09
C TYR A 127 9.93 -3.15 19.19
N ALA A 128 8.67 -2.86 18.83
CA ALA A 128 7.60 -2.79 19.83
C ALA A 128 7.36 -4.15 20.52
N ALA A 129 7.42 -5.25 19.77
CA ALA A 129 7.26 -6.60 20.30
C ALA A 129 8.35 -6.95 21.33
N ASP A 130 9.59 -6.52 21.11
CA ASP A 130 10.68 -6.66 22.07
C ASP A 130 10.38 -5.93 23.39
N TRP A 131 9.87 -4.70 23.31
CA TRP A 131 9.48 -3.90 24.48
C TRP A 131 8.18 -4.37 25.15
N MET A 132 7.44 -5.27 24.50
CA MET A 132 6.34 -6.03 25.08
C MET A 132 6.80 -7.35 25.72
N TYR A 133 8.10 -7.62 25.72
CA TYR A 133 8.70 -8.86 26.23
C TYR A 133 8.13 -10.12 25.55
N LEU A 134 7.79 -10.02 24.26
CA LEU A 134 7.36 -11.18 23.49
C LEU A 134 8.55 -12.09 23.21
N PHE A 135 8.49 -13.32 23.71
CA PHE A 135 9.48 -14.36 23.39
C PHE A 135 9.49 -14.67 21.88
N ASP A 136 10.61 -15.15 21.36
CA ASP A 136 10.78 -15.38 19.92
C ASP A 136 9.75 -16.35 19.34
N THR A 137 9.33 -17.35 20.11
CA THR A 137 8.23 -18.26 19.72
C THR A 137 6.92 -17.52 19.47
N MET A 138 6.59 -16.51 20.29
CA MET A 138 5.38 -15.70 20.10
C MET A 138 5.49 -14.80 18.87
N LYS A 139 6.67 -14.19 18.63
CA LYS A 139 6.91 -13.40 17.43
C LYS A 139 6.77 -14.25 16.15
N LEU A 140 7.32 -15.47 16.17
CA LEU A 140 7.18 -16.39 15.04
C LEU A 140 5.71 -16.74 14.78
N PHE A 141 4.96 -17.08 15.82
CA PHE A 141 3.53 -17.38 15.70
C PHE A 141 2.73 -16.19 15.14
N LEU A 142 2.95 -14.99 15.67
CA LEU A 142 2.30 -13.77 15.19
C LEU A 142 2.69 -13.43 13.74
N SER A 143 3.93 -13.72 13.33
CA SER A 143 4.38 -13.53 11.94
C SER A 143 3.67 -14.49 11.00
N LEU A 144 3.54 -15.77 11.36
CA LEU A 144 2.78 -16.74 10.58
C LEU A 144 1.31 -16.35 10.48
N LEU A 145 0.70 -15.93 11.59
CA LEU A 145 -0.68 -15.45 11.60
C LEU A 145 -0.87 -14.20 10.73
N SER A 146 0.07 -13.26 10.78
CA SER A 146 0.07 -12.06 9.94
C SER A 146 0.20 -12.42 8.45
N MET A 147 1.00 -13.42 8.10
CA MET A 147 1.13 -13.91 6.73
C MET A 147 -0.18 -14.55 6.22
N VAL A 148 -0.91 -15.27 7.08
CA VAL A 148 -2.26 -15.77 6.74
C VAL A 148 -3.21 -14.61 6.45
N PHE A 149 -3.26 -13.59 7.32
CA PHE A 149 -4.09 -12.41 7.08
C PHE A 149 -3.69 -11.64 5.82
N LEU A 150 -2.39 -11.53 5.53
CA LEU A 150 -1.89 -10.92 4.30
C LEU A 150 -2.46 -11.60 3.06
N LEU A 151 -2.47 -12.93 3.01
CA LEU A 151 -3.06 -13.69 1.90
C LEU A 151 -4.59 -13.58 1.87
N LEU A 152 -5.26 -13.58 3.02
CA LEU A 152 -6.72 -13.37 3.10
C LEU A 152 -7.14 -12.03 2.46
N GLY A 153 -6.35 -10.97 2.64
CA GLY A 153 -6.58 -9.69 1.97
C GLY A 153 -6.58 -9.82 0.44
N GLY A 154 -5.67 -10.61 -0.12
CA GLY A 154 -5.65 -10.94 -1.55
C GLY A 154 -6.93 -11.63 -2.02
N PHE A 155 -7.44 -12.59 -1.24
CA PHE A 155 -8.71 -13.25 -1.54
C PHE A 155 -9.90 -12.28 -1.48
N MET A 156 -9.94 -11.37 -0.52
CA MET A 156 -11.01 -10.39 -0.36
C MET A 156 -11.09 -9.42 -1.55
N ILE A 157 -9.94 -8.96 -2.06
CA ILE A 157 -9.89 -7.94 -3.13
C ILE A 157 -9.92 -8.53 -4.55
N SER A 158 -9.78 -9.85 -4.69
CA SER A 158 -9.72 -10.54 -5.99
C SER A 158 -10.88 -10.16 -6.91
N ARG A 159 -12.11 -10.19 -6.39
CA ARG A 159 -13.31 -9.84 -7.17
C ARG A 159 -13.31 -8.38 -7.60
N SER A 160 -12.85 -7.47 -6.75
CA SER A 160 -12.82 -6.04 -7.08
C SER A 160 -11.82 -5.73 -8.19
N PHE A 161 -10.66 -6.40 -8.22
CA PHE A 161 -9.73 -6.31 -9.36
C PHE A 161 -10.36 -6.80 -10.65
N GLN A 162 -11.15 -7.86 -10.63
CA GLN A 162 -11.84 -8.35 -11.83
C GLN A 162 -12.94 -7.39 -12.28
N MET A 163 -13.76 -6.90 -11.36
CA MET A 163 -14.83 -5.93 -11.64
C MET A 163 -14.30 -4.59 -12.15
N SER A 164 -13.03 -4.26 -11.88
CA SER A 164 -12.40 -3.06 -12.43
C SER A 164 -12.16 -3.12 -13.95
N ALA A 165 -12.35 -4.28 -14.60
CA ALA A 165 -12.37 -4.39 -16.05
C ALA A 165 -13.44 -3.47 -16.69
N ASN A 166 -14.52 -3.19 -15.96
CA ASN A 166 -15.59 -2.28 -16.38
C ASN A 166 -15.12 -0.84 -16.65
N ILE A 167 -13.95 -0.45 -16.16
CA ILE A 167 -13.36 0.87 -16.42
C ILE A 167 -13.00 1.00 -17.90
N CYS A 168 -12.54 -0.09 -18.53
CA CYS A 168 -11.89 -0.04 -19.85
C CYS A 168 -12.62 -0.84 -20.92
N PHE A 169 -13.42 -1.84 -20.50
CA PHE A 169 -14.10 -2.78 -21.38
C PHE A 169 -15.59 -2.81 -21.03
N SER A 170 -16.44 -2.80 -22.06
CA SER A 170 -17.87 -3.09 -21.91
C SER A 170 -18.11 -4.60 -21.79
N GLU A 171 -17.24 -5.42 -22.38
CA GLU A 171 -17.27 -6.88 -22.26
C GLU A 171 -15.84 -7.41 -22.25
N ILE A 172 -15.59 -8.41 -21.40
CA ILE A 172 -14.33 -9.14 -21.36
C ILE A 172 -14.62 -10.63 -21.33
N LYS A 173 -14.08 -11.32 -22.33
CA LYS A 173 -14.17 -12.78 -22.47
C LYS A 173 -13.23 -13.47 -21.49
N GLU A 174 -13.59 -14.68 -21.08
CA GLU A 174 -12.83 -15.55 -20.18
C GLU A 174 -11.35 -15.70 -20.60
N ASP A 175 -11.10 -15.90 -21.89
CA ASP A 175 -9.75 -16.07 -22.45
C ASP A 175 -8.85 -14.84 -22.27
N MET A 176 -9.44 -13.65 -22.16
CA MET A 176 -8.72 -12.39 -22.05
C MET A 176 -8.44 -11.97 -20.59
N PHE A 177 -9.15 -12.53 -19.61
CA PHE A 177 -9.01 -12.17 -18.19
C PHE A 177 -7.61 -12.37 -17.61
N PRO A 178 -6.92 -13.51 -17.83
CA PRO A 178 -5.58 -13.72 -17.29
C PRO A 178 -4.61 -12.63 -17.76
N ARG A 179 -4.73 -12.22 -19.02
CA ARG A 179 -3.90 -11.16 -19.60
C ARG A 179 -4.24 -9.79 -19.01
N PHE A 180 -5.52 -9.50 -18.79
CA PHE A 180 -5.95 -8.27 -18.12
C PHE A 180 -5.39 -8.18 -16.69
N ILE A 181 -5.55 -9.23 -15.87
CA ILE A 181 -5.02 -9.28 -14.51
C ILE A 181 -3.49 -9.15 -14.50
N PHE A 182 -2.79 -9.83 -15.41
CA PHE A 182 -1.33 -9.73 -15.49
C PHE A 182 -0.87 -8.27 -15.70
N PHE A 183 -1.48 -7.56 -16.65
CA PHE A 183 -1.08 -6.20 -16.98
C PHE A 183 -1.56 -5.16 -15.95
N GLN A 184 -2.76 -5.33 -15.40
CA GLN A 184 -3.29 -4.38 -14.43
C GLN A 184 -2.73 -4.58 -13.02
N VAL A 185 -2.43 -5.82 -12.64
CA VAL A 185 -2.03 -6.19 -11.28
C VAL A 185 -0.54 -6.53 -11.23
N THR A 186 -0.09 -7.55 -11.96
CA THR A 186 1.30 -8.06 -11.84
C THR A 186 2.34 -7.06 -12.33
N VAL A 187 2.17 -6.51 -13.54
CA VAL A 187 3.09 -5.50 -14.08
C VAL A 187 3.12 -4.27 -13.19
N VAL A 188 1.95 -3.84 -12.71
CA VAL A 188 1.79 -2.65 -11.87
C VAL A 188 2.39 -2.82 -10.48
N VAL A 189 2.15 -3.94 -9.81
CA VAL A 189 2.71 -4.16 -8.47
C VAL A 189 4.23 -4.25 -8.55
N VAL A 190 4.80 -4.89 -9.57
CA VAL A 190 6.26 -4.99 -9.74
C VAL A 190 6.83 -3.60 -10.05
N ALA A 191 6.33 -2.91 -11.08
CA ALA A 191 6.83 -1.59 -11.45
C ALA A 191 6.67 -0.56 -10.32
N GLY A 192 5.50 -0.55 -9.69
CA GLY A 192 5.19 0.33 -8.58
C GLY A 192 6.08 0.06 -7.36
N THR A 193 6.30 -1.22 -7.00
CA THR A 193 7.20 -1.60 -5.90
C THR A 193 8.64 -1.17 -6.18
N VAL A 194 9.12 -1.31 -7.41
CA VAL A 194 10.46 -0.83 -7.82
C VAL A 194 10.56 0.70 -7.64
N ILE A 195 9.55 1.45 -8.08
CA ILE A 195 9.51 2.91 -7.87
C ILE A 195 9.51 3.26 -6.38
N GLN A 196 8.72 2.55 -5.57
CA GLN A 196 8.67 2.74 -4.11
C GLN A 196 10.04 2.48 -3.46
N LEU A 197 10.76 1.45 -3.90
CA LEU A 197 12.10 1.13 -3.42
C LEU A 197 13.08 2.27 -3.73
N PHE A 198 13.12 2.75 -4.98
CA PHE A 198 13.97 3.88 -5.37
C PHE A 198 13.70 5.15 -4.55
N MET A 199 12.42 5.44 -4.32
CA MET A 199 12.01 6.61 -3.55
C MET A 199 12.45 6.52 -2.08
N ARG A 200 12.61 5.33 -1.52
CA ARG A 200 13.03 5.09 -0.13
C ARG A 200 14.54 5.01 0.07
N ILE A 201 15.38 5.14 -0.95
CA ILE A 201 16.83 5.12 -0.76
C ILE A 201 17.28 6.38 0.01
N PRO A 202 18.11 6.26 1.08
CA PRO A 202 18.67 5.03 1.67
C PRO A 202 17.84 4.50 2.86
N ALA A 203 17.04 3.44 2.66
CA ALA A 203 16.22 2.84 3.72
C ALA A 203 16.88 1.59 4.33
N PRO A 204 16.67 1.30 5.63
CA PRO A 204 17.10 0.05 6.24
C PRO A 204 16.35 -1.17 5.68
N VAL A 205 17.01 -2.34 5.66
CA VAL A 205 16.51 -3.58 5.04
C VAL A 205 15.12 -3.97 5.54
N GLY A 206 14.86 -3.90 6.85
CA GLY A 206 13.55 -4.25 7.42
C GLY A 206 12.39 -3.41 6.86
N LEU A 207 12.62 -2.12 6.60
CA LEU A 207 11.62 -1.24 6.00
C LEU A 207 11.39 -1.55 4.51
N GLN A 208 12.43 -2.04 3.82
CA GLN A 208 12.33 -2.44 2.41
C GLN A 208 11.55 -3.75 2.24
N LEU A 209 11.62 -4.68 3.21
CA LEU A 209 10.90 -5.96 3.19
C LEU A 209 9.36 -5.81 3.24
N VAL A 210 8.85 -4.66 3.67
CA VAL A 210 7.41 -4.36 3.63
C VAL A 210 6.91 -4.22 2.19
N LEU A 211 7.73 -3.71 1.27
CA LEU A 211 7.29 -3.42 -0.09
C LEU A 211 6.99 -4.71 -0.91
N PRO A 212 7.81 -5.78 -0.83
CA PRO A 212 7.47 -7.08 -1.38
C PRO A 212 6.17 -7.71 -0.81
N ALA A 213 5.68 -7.28 0.36
CA ALA A 213 4.44 -7.81 0.92
C ALA A 213 3.22 -7.54 0.03
N ASN A 214 3.24 -6.44 -0.75
CA ASN A 214 2.24 -6.18 -1.79
C ASN A 214 2.18 -7.31 -2.82
N VAL A 215 3.33 -7.84 -3.24
CA VAL A 215 3.42 -8.93 -4.22
C VAL A 215 2.87 -10.22 -3.62
N VAL A 216 3.27 -10.54 -2.39
CA VAL A 216 2.79 -11.74 -1.67
C VAL A 216 1.28 -11.69 -1.47
N MET A 217 0.74 -10.55 -1.04
CA MET A 217 -0.70 -10.33 -0.87
C MET A 217 -1.48 -10.58 -2.16
N LEU A 218 -0.94 -10.24 -3.33
CA LEU A 218 -1.64 -10.35 -4.61
C LEU A 218 -1.54 -11.73 -5.27
N LEU A 219 -0.79 -12.68 -4.69
CA LEU A 219 -0.72 -14.05 -5.20
C LEU A 219 -2.11 -14.67 -5.43
N PRO A 220 -3.07 -14.61 -4.50
CA PRO A 220 -4.41 -15.14 -4.74
C PRO A 220 -5.15 -14.48 -5.91
N VAL A 221 -4.96 -13.17 -6.10
CA VAL A 221 -5.58 -12.41 -7.21
C VAL A 221 -5.04 -12.91 -8.56
N ILE A 222 -3.73 -13.09 -8.63
CA ILE A 222 -3.03 -13.56 -9.85
C ILE A 222 -3.44 -15.00 -10.18
N LEU A 223 -3.55 -15.86 -9.16
CA LEU A 223 -3.94 -17.27 -9.34
C LEU A 223 -5.43 -17.43 -9.72
N LYS A 224 -6.33 -16.62 -9.13
CA LYS A 224 -7.77 -16.66 -9.43
C LYS A 224 -8.17 -16.04 -10.77
N GLY A 225 -7.26 -15.35 -11.46
CA GLY A 225 -7.53 -14.75 -12.77
C GLY A 225 -7.86 -15.73 -13.91
N ARG A 226 -7.97 -17.04 -13.62
CA ARG A 226 -8.09 -18.14 -14.61
C ARG A 226 -9.42 -18.91 -14.60
N GLY A 227 -10.39 -18.53 -13.76
CA GLY A 227 -11.64 -19.30 -13.61
C GLY A 227 -12.90 -18.44 -13.54
N PHE A 228 -13.05 -17.48 -14.47
CA PHE A 228 -14.18 -16.56 -14.49
C PHE A 228 -14.93 -16.64 -15.80
N ASN A 229 -16.25 -16.75 -15.71
CA ASN A 229 -17.15 -16.66 -16.85
C ASN A 229 -17.08 -15.26 -17.47
N ASP A 230 -17.49 -15.16 -18.74
CA ASP A 230 -17.62 -13.91 -19.47
C ASP A 230 -18.37 -12.84 -18.64
N LEU A 231 -17.76 -11.67 -18.48
CA LEU A 231 -18.40 -10.53 -17.82
C LEU A 231 -18.86 -9.54 -18.88
N GLN A 232 -20.18 -9.35 -18.94
CA GLN A 232 -20.82 -8.27 -19.66
C GLN A 232 -21.12 -7.14 -18.69
N PHE A 233 -20.65 -5.95 -19.00
CA PHE A 233 -20.93 -4.73 -18.26
C PHE A 233 -21.97 -3.92 -19.03
N ASP A 234 -23.05 -3.54 -18.34
CA ASP A 234 -24.27 -2.94 -18.92
C ASP A 234 -24.10 -1.46 -19.36
N GLU A 235 -22.88 -1.08 -19.73
CA GLU A 235 -22.51 0.30 -20.07
C GLU A 235 -22.15 0.41 -21.56
N SER A 236 -22.69 1.44 -22.22
CA SER A 236 -22.46 1.80 -23.63
C SER A 236 -20.98 1.74 -24.04
N VAL A 237 -20.71 1.48 -25.32
CA VAL A 237 -19.35 1.37 -25.90
C VAL A 237 -18.43 2.47 -25.36
N ARG A 238 -17.38 2.07 -24.62
CA ARG A 238 -16.47 2.98 -23.95
C ARG A 238 -15.27 3.36 -24.81
N ASP A 239 -15.13 4.67 -24.99
CA ASP A 239 -13.94 5.31 -25.52
C ASP A 239 -12.92 5.57 -24.41
N PHE A 240 -12.09 4.56 -24.16
CA PHE A 240 -11.06 4.59 -23.14
C PHE A 240 -9.78 5.25 -23.66
N HIS A 241 -9.51 6.47 -23.20
CA HIS A 241 -8.37 7.30 -23.59
C HIS A 241 -7.35 7.45 -22.46
N LEU A 242 -6.10 7.76 -22.83
CA LEU A 242 -5.03 8.02 -21.88
C LEU A 242 -5.22 9.39 -21.21
N HIS A 243 -5.64 9.39 -19.94
CA HIS A 243 -5.63 10.59 -19.09
C HIS A 243 -4.19 11.02 -18.74
N CYS A 244 -3.55 11.79 -19.62
CA CYS A 244 -2.19 12.29 -19.40
C CYS A 244 -2.08 13.20 -18.17
N GLN A 245 -3.15 13.95 -17.86
CA GLN A 245 -3.23 14.81 -16.68
C GLN A 245 -3.02 14.03 -15.38
N LEU A 246 -3.59 12.81 -15.28
CA LEU A 246 -3.40 11.93 -14.12
C LEU A 246 -1.93 11.52 -13.97
N LEU A 247 -1.30 11.10 -15.06
CA LEU A 247 0.11 10.68 -15.05
C LEU A 247 1.05 11.81 -14.65
N ILE A 248 0.83 12.99 -15.23
CA ILE A 248 1.61 14.20 -14.91
C ILE A 248 1.42 14.58 -13.45
N ALA A 249 0.17 14.60 -12.95
CA ALA A 249 -0.12 14.89 -11.56
C ALA A 249 0.58 13.90 -10.60
N THR A 250 0.53 12.58 -10.89
CA THR A 250 1.25 11.58 -10.09
C THR A 250 2.75 11.84 -10.06
N CYS A 251 3.37 12.16 -11.20
CA CYS A 251 4.80 12.46 -11.27
C CYS A 251 5.17 13.71 -10.47
N ILE A 252 4.37 14.78 -10.57
CA ILE A 252 4.56 16.02 -9.81
C ILE A 252 4.44 15.75 -8.31
N ILE A 253 3.40 15.04 -7.88
CA ILE A 253 3.20 14.72 -6.46
C ILE A 253 4.36 13.87 -5.92
N LEU A 254 4.85 12.89 -6.68
CA LEU A 254 6.03 12.10 -6.32
C LEU A 254 7.28 12.96 -6.19
N ALA A 255 7.54 13.84 -7.16
CA ALA A 255 8.69 14.73 -7.14
C ALA A 255 8.66 15.68 -5.93
N ILE A 256 7.50 16.30 -5.68
CA ILE A 256 7.30 17.18 -4.51
C ILE A 256 7.51 16.39 -3.21
N ALA A 257 6.91 15.21 -3.08
CA ALA A 257 7.08 14.37 -1.90
C ALA A 257 8.56 13.98 -1.71
N ARG A 258 9.28 13.62 -2.77
CA ARG A 258 10.71 13.28 -2.67
C ARG A 258 11.56 14.47 -2.25
N LEU A 259 11.25 15.67 -2.76
CA LEU A 259 11.99 16.89 -2.40
C LEU A 259 11.75 17.26 -0.93
N ILE A 260 10.48 17.36 -0.51
CA ILE A 260 10.11 17.77 0.86
C ILE A 260 10.71 16.80 1.89
N PHE A 261 10.47 15.49 1.72
CA PHE A 261 10.92 14.48 2.66
C PHE A 261 12.37 14.03 2.42
N GLY A 262 13.04 14.56 1.40
CA GLY A 262 14.47 14.36 1.16
C GLY A 262 15.34 15.32 1.96
N TYR A 263 14.86 16.53 2.23
CA TYR A 263 15.52 17.49 3.14
C TYR A 263 15.23 17.21 4.62
N GLY A 264 14.18 16.44 4.90
CA GLY A 264 13.72 16.17 6.26
C GLY A 264 12.76 17.25 6.75
N VAL A 265 11.64 16.83 7.35
CA VAL A 265 10.66 17.74 7.96
C VAL A 265 10.74 17.59 9.47
N ARG A 266 11.14 18.65 10.17
CA ARG A 266 11.17 18.68 11.64
C ARG A 266 9.80 18.98 12.21
N VAL A 267 9.39 18.19 13.20
CA VAL A 267 8.13 18.31 13.92
C VAL A 267 8.42 18.24 15.41
N GLY A 268 7.89 19.21 16.17
CA GLY A 268 8.16 19.31 17.61
C GLY A 268 9.54 19.90 17.85
N GLY A 269 9.59 21.19 18.11
CA GLY A 269 10.78 21.91 18.50
C GLY A 269 10.35 23.21 19.15
N ALA A 270 10.64 23.34 20.45
CA ALA A 270 10.93 24.63 21.03
C ALA A 270 12.41 24.92 20.79
#